data_AF-A0A1M4ZZZ5-F1
#
_entry.id   AF-A0A1M4ZZZ5-F1
#
_cell.length_a   1.000
_cell.length_b   1.000
_cell.length_c   1.000
_cell.angle_alpha   90.00
_cell.angle_beta   90.00
_cell.angle_gamma   90.00
#
_symmetry.space_group_name_H-M   'P 1'
#
loop_
_entity.id
_entity.type
_entity.pdbx_description
1 polymer ?
#
loop_
_entity_poly.entity_id
_entity_poly.type
_entity_poly.pdbx_seq_one_letter_code
_entity_poly.pdbx_strand_id
1 'polypeptide(L)'
;MNGDERKILGGCLMVVLLILVACIFPLLLFILIPYCFYLYFKQQKEKEQLHNMIEQELLGLDKEGVERKRQFYIMISQSSNASEAEKETAKYIVRYIEKKYWK
;
A
#
# COMPACT_ATOMS: atom_id res chain seq x y z
N MET A 1 -14.70 18.27 10.74
CA MET A 1 -15.04 17.11 9.89
C MET A 1 -13.92 16.10 10.00
N ASN A 2 -14.14 15.07 10.81
CA ASN A 2 -13.13 14.07 11.14
C ASN A 2 -12.90 13.14 9.93
N GLY A 3 -11.69 12.60 9.79
CA GLY A 3 -11.29 11.78 8.65
C GLY A 3 -12.16 10.53 8.43
N ASP A 4 -12.84 10.06 9.46
CA ASP A 4 -13.74 8.90 9.40
C ASP A 4 -15.08 9.20 8.72
N GLU A 5 -15.65 10.40 8.92
CA GLU A 5 -16.92 10.79 8.28
C GLU A 5 -16.77 10.87 6.76
N ARG A 6 -15.60 11.32 6.28
CA ARG A 6 -15.28 11.38 4.85
C ARG A 6 -15.12 10.00 4.22
N LYS A 7 -14.58 9.03 4.98
CA LYS A 7 -14.43 7.63 4.52
C LYS A 7 -15.79 6.93 4.41
N ILE A 8 -16.66 7.14 5.39
CA ILE A 8 -18.02 6.57 5.37
C ILE A 8 -18.83 7.18 4.22
N LEU A 9 -18.75 8.51 4.04
CA LEU A 9 -19.42 9.19 2.93
C LEU A 9 -18.91 8.72 1.57
N GLY A 10 -17.59 8.54 1.41
CA GLY A 10 -16.98 8.01 0.20
C GLY A 10 -17.39 6.55 -0.10
N GLY A 11 -17.49 5.72 0.93
CA GLY A 11 -17.98 4.34 0.82
C GLY A 11 -19.44 4.29 0.35
N CYS A 12 -20.32 5.09 0.95
CA CYS A 12 -21.72 5.19 0.52
C CYS A 12 -21.86 5.68 -0.93
N LEU A 13 -21.09 6.70 -1.33
CA LEU A 13 -21.11 7.22 -2.70
C LEU A 13 -20.69 6.17 -3.73
N MET A 14 -19.67 5.36 -3.42
CA MET A 14 -19.24 4.24 -4.25
C MET A 14 -20.34 3.19 -4.43
N VAL A 15 -21.07 2.85 -3.35
CA VAL A 15 -22.17 1.87 -3.41
C VAL A 15 -23.31 2.35 -4.30
N VAL A 16 -23.71 3.62 -4.16
CA VAL A 16 -24.75 4.22 -5.01
C VAL A 16 -24.33 4.24 -6.48
N LEU A 17 -23.07 4.59 -6.77
CA LEU A 17 -22.51 4.55 -8.12
C LEU A 17 -22.51 3.14 -8.72
N LEU A 18 -22.14 2.13 -7.93
CA LEU A 18 -22.16 0.73 -8.37
C LEU A 18 -23.59 0.26 -8.69
N ILE A 19 -24.59 0.65 -7.88
CA ILE A 19 -26.00 0.33 -8.13
C ILE A 19 -26.49 1.01 -9.42
N LEU A 20 -26.17 2.29 -9.64
CA LEU A 20 -26.54 3.00 -10.86
C LEU A 20 -25.90 2.38 -12.11
N VAL A 21 -24.63 2.01 -12.04
CA VAL A 21 -23.93 1.31 -13.13
C VAL A 21 -24.54 -0.07 -13.38
N ALA A 22 -24.93 -0.79 -12.31
CA ALA A 22 -25.64 -2.07 -12.40
C ALA A 22 -26.97 -1.96 -13.16
N CYS A 23 -27.72 -0.89 -12.91
CA CYS A 23 -29.03 -0.64 -13.51
C CYS A 23 -28.94 -0.26 -14.99
N ILE A 24 -27.91 0.49 -15.40
CA ILE A 24 -27.77 0.99 -16.77
C ILE A 24 -27.06 -0.04 -17.66
N PHE A 25 -26.04 -0.72 -17.15
CA PHE A 25 -25.28 -1.74 -17.89
C PHE A 25 -24.93 -2.94 -16.98
N PRO A 26 -25.85 -3.88 -16.75
CA PRO A 26 -25.60 -5.05 -15.90
C PRO A 26 -24.44 -5.91 -16.40
N LEU A 27 -24.20 -5.94 -17.72
CA LEU A 27 -23.05 -6.64 -18.32
C LEU A 27 -21.69 -6.00 -17.99
N LEU A 28 -21.64 -4.70 -17.71
CA LEU A 28 -20.40 -4.01 -17.34
C LEU A 28 -19.90 -4.44 -15.95
N LEU A 29 -20.80 -4.81 -15.04
CA LEU A 29 -20.43 -5.38 -13.74
C LEU A 29 -19.73 -6.72 -13.86
N PHE A 30 -20.12 -7.57 -14.83
CA PHE A 30 -19.44 -8.84 -15.08
C PHE A 30 -17.98 -8.68 -15.48
N ILE A 31 -17.58 -7.51 -16.00
CA ILE A 31 -16.19 -7.18 -16.32
C ILE A 31 -15.54 -6.42 -15.15
N LEU A 32 -16.27 -5.47 -14.56
CA LEU A 32 -15.75 -4.58 -13.51
C LEU A 32 -15.43 -5.34 -12.21
N ILE A 33 -16.30 -6.26 -11.79
CA ILE A 33 -16.11 -7.04 -10.57
C ILE A 33 -14.82 -7.89 -10.64
N PRO A 34 -14.61 -8.76 -11.65
CA PRO A 34 -13.37 -9.52 -11.76
C PRO A 34 -12.15 -8.63 -11.99
N TYR A 35 -12.29 -7.48 -12.66
CA TYR A 35 -11.20 -6.51 -12.80
C TYR A 35 -10.81 -5.88 -11.46
N CYS A 36 -11.77 -5.51 -10.62
CA CYS A 36 -11.53 -5.04 -9.25
C CYS A 36 -10.85 -6.12 -8.40
N PHE A 37 -11.30 -7.37 -8.48
CA PHE A 37 -10.63 -8.49 -7.81
C PHE A 37 -9.21 -8.69 -8.33
N TYR A 38 -8.99 -8.62 -9.64
CA TYR A 38 -7.66 -8.73 -10.24
C TYR A 38 -6.72 -7.63 -9.73
N LEU A 39 -7.17 -6.37 -9.69
CA LEU A 39 -6.40 -5.26 -9.15
C LEU A 39 -6.10 -5.47 -7.65
N TYR A 40 -7.06 -5.98 -6.88
CA TYR A 40 -6.87 -6.28 -5.47
C TYR A 40 -5.84 -7.40 -5.24
N PHE A 41 -5.94 -8.51 -5.98
CA PHE A 41 -4.97 -9.60 -5.91
C PHE A 41 -3.58 -9.15 -6.38
N LYS A 42 -3.50 -8.31 -7.42
CA LYS A 42 -2.24 -7.72 -7.86
C LYS A 42 -1.60 -6.87 -6.76
N GLN A 43 -2.38 -6.02 -6.09
CA GLN A 43 -1.88 -5.23 -4.96
C GLN A 43 -1.44 -6.10 -3.78
N GLN A 44 -2.17 -7.17 -3.46
CA GLN A 44 -1.77 -8.13 -2.42
C GLN A 44 -0.43 -8.78 -2.77
N LYS A 45 -0.28 -9.25 -4.01
CA LYS A 45 0.95 -9.88 -4.49
C LYS A 45 2.13 -8.91 -4.49
N GLU A 46 1.94 -7.67 -4.89
CA GLU A 46 2.98 -6.63 -4.85
C GLU A 46 3.42 -6.34 -3.40
N LYS A 47 2.48 -6.29 -2.45
CA LYS A 47 2.80 -6.13 -1.02
C LYS A 47 3.56 -7.32 -0.46
N GLU A 48 3.19 -8.53 -0.83
CA GLU A 48 3.86 -9.76 -0.41
C GLU A 48 5.28 -9.85 -0.98
N GLN A 49 5.45 -9.52 -2.27
CA GLN A 49 6.77 -9.42 -2.89
C GLN A 49 7.65 -8.38 -2.21
N LEU A 50 7.11 -7.19 -1.93
CA LEU A 50 7.83 -6.15 -1.20
C LEU A 50 8.24 -6.65 0.18
N HIS A 51 7.36 -7.35 0.90
CA HIS A 51 7.67 -7.92 2.21
C HIS A 51 8.81 -8.93 2.15
N ASN A 52 8.74 -9.87 1.20
CA ASN A 52 9.76 -10.90 1.02
C ASN A 52 11.10 -10.30 0.62
N MET A 53 11.10 -9.26 -0.23
CA MET A 53 12.33 -8.54 -0.60
C MET A 53 12.95 -7.83 0.60
N ILE A 54 12.15 -7.12 1.41
CA ILE A 54 12.65 -6.46 2.62
C ILE A 54 13.19 -7.49 3.61
N GLU A 55 12.48 -8.59 3.80
CA GLU A 55 12.91 -9.64 4.73
C GLU A 55 14.20 -10.30 4.27
N GLN A 56 14.37 -10.56 2.96
CA GLN A 56 15.62 -11.04 2.39
C GLN A 56 16.76 -10.02 2.54
N GLU A 57 16.50 -8.74 2.31
CA GLU A 57 17.52 -7.68 2.49
C GLU A 57 17.96 -7.52 3.94
N LEU A 58 17.07 -7.78 4.90
CA LEU A 58 17.35 -7.68 6.33
C LEU A 58 17.89 -9.00 6.92
N LEU A 59 17.76 -10.10 6.19
CA LEU A 59 18.23 -11.41 6.63
C LEU A 59 19.76 -11.42 6.73
N GLY A 60 20.28 -11.73 7.92
CA GLY A 60 21.72 -11.81 8.15
C GLY A 60 22.42 -10.46 8.35
N LEU A 61 21.70 -9.34 8.35
CA LEU A 61 22.24 -8.06 8.80
C LEU A 61 22.36 -8.03 10.33
N ASP A 62 23.46 -7.44 10.80
CA ASP A 62 23.65 -7.07 12.19
C ASP A 62 22.79 -5.84 12.55
N LYS A 63 22.66 -5.54 13.85
CA LYS A 63 21.85 -4.40 14.31
C LYS A 63 22.28 -3.06 13.68
N GLU A 64 23.58 -2.87 13.48
CA GLU A 64 24.09 -1.67 12.80
C GLU A 64 23.75 -1.65 11.30
N GLY A 65 23.82 -2.80 10.62
CA GLY A 65 23.37 -2.95 9.23
C GLY A 65 21.89 -2.63 9.05
N VAL A 66 21.05 -3.12 9.98
CA VAL A 66 19.61 -2.81 9.99
C VAL A 66 19.38 -1.31 10.22
N GLU A 67 20.10 -0.67 11.15
CA GLU A 67 19.97 0.77 11.38
C GLU A 67 20.45 1.60 10.17
N ARG A 68 21.54 1.21 9.50
CA ARG A 68 21.99 1.87 8.26
C ARG A 68 20.93 1.79 7.17
N LYS A 69 20.29 0.64 6.98
CA LYS A 69 19.18 0.47 6.04
C LYS A 69 17.98 1.34 6.43
N ARG A 70 17.63 1.39 7.72
CA ARG A 70 16.57 2.27 8.22
C ARG A 70 16.83 3.75 7.88
N GLN A 71 18.03 4.26 8.17
CA GLN A 71 18.42 5.64 7.85
C GLN A 71 18.37 5.94 6.35
N PHE A 72 18.81 4.99 5.52
CA PHE A 72 18.73 5.11 4.06
C PHE A 72 17.27 5.28 3.57
N TYR A 73 16.34 4.47 4.07
CA TYR A 73 14.93 4.62 3.70
C TYR A 73 14.29 5.88 4.28
N ILE A 74 14.71 6.34 5.46
CA ILE A 74 14.29 7.66 5.98
C ILE A 74 14.71 8.76 5.00
N MET A 75 15.96 8.74 4.52
CA MET A 75 16.45 9.70 3.54
C MET A 75 15.63 9.67 2.23
N ILE A 76 15.33 8.48 1.70
CA ILE A 76 14.48 8.35 0.50
C ILE A 76 13.08 8.91 0.75
N SER A 77 12.49 8.64 1.91
CA SER A 77 11.13 9.11 2.24
C SER A 77 11.01 10.64 2.29
N GLN A 78 12.13 11.33 2.54
CA GLN A 78 12.23 12.78 2.65
C GLN A 78 12.85 13.43 1.40
N SER A 79 13.36 12.64 0.45
CA SER A 79 14.03 13.14 -0.75
C SER A 79 13.07 13.92 -1.64
N SER A 80 13.47 15.12 -2.07
CA SER A 80 12.70 15.91 -3.04
C SER A 80 12.65 15.27 -4.43
N ASN A 81 13.61 14.40 -4.73
CA ASN A 81 13.79 13.80 -6.06
C ASN A 81 13.12 12.42 -6.19
N ALA A 82 12.61 11.87 -5.09
CA ALA A 82 11.90 10.60 -5.09
C ALA A 82 10.43 10.79 -5.52
N SER A 83 9.93 9.87 -6.32
CA SER A 83 8.51 9.76 -6.67
C SER A 83 7.67 9.52 -5.42
N GLU A 84 6.40 9.93 -5.44
CA GLU A 84 5.49 9.72 -4.31
C GLU A 84 5.35 8.23 -3.95
N ALA A 85 5.35 7.36 -4.96
CA ALA A 85 5.35 5.92 -4.77
C ALA A 85 6.60 5.40 -4.05
N GLU A 86 7.78 5.97 -4.37
CA GLU A 86 9.05 5.61 -3.73
C GLU A 86 9.08 6.09 -2.27
N LYS A 87 8.54 7.28 -2.00
CA LYS A 87 8.41 7.82 -0.65
C LYS A 87 7.49 6.98 0.22
N GLU A 88 6.33 6.59 -0.30
CA GLU A 88 5.38 5.72 0.41
C GLU A 88 5.97 4.33 0.67
N THR A 89 6.68 3.78 -0.31
CA THR A 89 7.41 2.51 -0.15
C THR A 89 8.48 2.61 0.93
N ALA A 90 9.28 3.68 0.92
CA ALA A 90 10.32 3.91 1.92
C ALA A 90 9.74 4.08 3.33
N LYS A 91 8.63 4.82 3.49
CA LYS A 91 7.90 4.93 4.78
C LYS A 91 7.41 3.57 5.27
N TYR A 92 6.88 2.73 4.38
CA TYR A 92 6.44 1.37 4.73
C TYR A 92 7.61 0.53 5.26
N ILE A 93 8.76 0.58 4.59
CA ILE A 93 9.96 -0.17 4.98
C ILE A 93 10.47 0.27 6.36
N VAL A 94 10.56 1.58 6.61
CA VAL A 94 10.97 2.12 7.92
C VAL A 94 10.07 1.61 9.04
N ARG A 95 8.74 1.69 8.85
CA ARG A 95 7.78 1.17 9.84
C ARG A 95 7.92 -0.33 10.08
N TYR A 96 8.21 -1.10 9.02
CA TYR A 96 8.42 -2.53 9.15
C TYR A 96 9.67 -2.85 9.98
N ILE A 97 10.79 -2.19 9.69
CA ILE A 97 12.05 -2.34 10.44
C ILE A 97 11.84 -1.97 11.91
N GLU A 98 11.22 -0.83 12.19
CA GLU A 98 10.93 -0.38 13.57
C GLU A 98 10.07 -1.40 14.32
N LYS A 99 9.01 -1.91 13.68
CA LYS A 99 8.12 -2.92 14.29
C LYS A 99 8.82 -4.26 14.55
N LYS A 100 9.81 -4.64 13.74
CA LYS A 100 10.49 -5.95 13.82
C LYS A 100 11.70 -5.93 14.76
N TYR A 101 12.43 -4.83 14.84
CA TYR A 101 13.73 -4.76 15.53
C TYR A 101 13.78 -3.78 16.72
N TRP A 102 12.83 -2.84 16.85
CA TRP A 102 12.79 -1.81 17.90
C TRP A 102 11.53 -1.88 18.78
N LYS A 103 10.80 -2.98 18.71
CA LYS A 103 9.57 -3.19 19.48
C LYS A 103 9.84 -3.40 20.96
#